data_AF-A0A6N7PB01-F1
#
_entry.id   AF-A0A6N7PB01-F1
#
_cell.length_a   1.000
_cell.length_b   1.000
_cell.length_c   1.000
_cell.angle_alpha   90.00
_cell.angle_beta   90.00
_cell.angle_gamma   90.00
#
_symmetry.space_group_name_H-M   'P 1'
#
loop_
_entity.id
_entity.type
_entity.pdbx_description
1 polymer ?
#
loop_
_entity_poly.entity_id
_entity_poly.type
_entity_poly.pdbx_seq_one_letter_code
_entity_poly.pdbx_strand_id
1 'polypeptide(L)'
;MPSFTDTELQMKFCEGFTFFPFKSLEQHGTLIYKCYVSDGGNLTKMLEWNSQEHSLSHYAIKISKKIKHLDIPAATELLQLLQETADWWETRITSRSRMPLAKKLPEYIDKYRNLIAAYHKEALLPIAAKLADKDASISTKSIEQMENLMQQFMLDTETLHHFLKENINKKRPRTLDDEDREYLSKVAGTIDSFRALQERSIYLLEAWETRQMIHNNRRALN
;
A
#
# COMPACT_ATOMS: atom_id res chain seq x y z
N MET A 1 -15.95 46.25 -21.09
CA MET A 1 -14.80 45.36 -21.29
C MET A 1 -14.97 44.67 -22.62
N PRO A 2 -13.97 44.65 -23.51
CA PRO A 2 -14.12 43.95 -24.78
C PRO A 2 -14.17 42.44 -24.49
N SER A 3 -15.30 41.81 -24.80
CA SER A 3 -15.44 40.36 -24.78
C SER A 3 -14.92 39.81 -26.10
N PHE A 4 -13.83 39.05 -26.06
CA PHE A 4 -13.38 38.30 -27.23
C PHE A 4 -14.29 37.09 -27.42
N THR A 5 -14.63 36.82 -28.66
CA THR A 5 -15.21 35.53 -29.08
C THR A 5 -14.14 34.43 -29.02
N ASP A 6 -14.54 33.17 -28.89
CA ASP A 6 -13.60 32.03 -28.86
C ASP A 6 -12.68 31.99 -30.10
N THR A 7 -13.21 32.41 -31.25
CA THR A 7 -12.45 32.55 -32.50
C THR A 7 -11.37 33.64 -32.40
N GLU A 8 -11.66 34.77 -31.77
CA GLU A 8 -10.69 35.85 -31.55
C GLU A 8 -9.62 35.47 -30.53
N LEU A 9 -9.97 34.68 -29.52
CA LEU A 9 -9.01 34.09 -28.57
C LEU A 9 -8.09 33.08 -29.26
N GLN A 10 -8.62 32.22 -30.13
CA GLN A 10 -7.81 31.29 -30.93
C GLN A 10 -6.89 32.03 -31.91
N MET A 11 -7.38 33.07 -32.59
CA MET A 11 -6.52 33.87 -33.48
C MET A 11 -5.41 34.57 -32.71
N LYS A 12 -5.70 35.19 -31.56
CA LYS A 12 -4.67 35.83 -30.72
C LYS A 12 -3.68 34.84 -30.12
N PHE A 13 -4.15 33.65 -29.75
CA PHE A 13 -3.28 32.55 -29.34
C PHE A 13 -2.30 32.24 -30.48
N CYS A 14 -2.79 32.03 -31.71
CA CYS A 14 -2.02 31.77 -32.92
C CYS A 14 -1.10 32.94 -33.36
N GLU A 15 -1.48 34.20 -33.12
CA GLU A 15 -0.65 35.38 -33.40
C GLU A 15 0.58 35.45 -32.48
N GLY A 16 0.46 34.96 -31.23
CA GLY A 16 1.62 34.75 -30.35
C GLY A 16 2.64 33.74 -30.92
N PHE A 17 2.22 32.88 -31.87
CA PHE A 17 3.09 31.91 -32.53
C PHE A 17 3.84 32.47 -33.74
N THR A 18 3.53 33.68 -34.20
CA THR A 18 4.22 34.27 -35.37
C THR A 18 5.62 34.82 -35.01
N PHE A 19 5.88 35.09 -33.72
CA PHE A 19 7.13 35.69 -33.22
C PHE A 19 8.21 34.69 -32.77
N PHE A 20 7.89 33.40 -32.68
CA PHE A 20 8.87 32.33 -32.44
C PHE A 20 8.78 31.35 -33.60
N PRO A 21 9.81 31.18 -34.44
CA PRO A 21 9.74 30.17 -35.50
C PRO A 21 9.68 28.77 -34.88
N PHE A 22 8.48 28.17 -34.84
CA PHE A 22 8.24 26.79 -34.40
C PHE A 22 8.75 25.85 -35.48
N LYS A 23 10.01 25.43 -35.38
CA LYS A 23 10.57 24.49 -36.36
C LYS A 23 10.02 23.07 -36.25
N SER A 24 9.46 22.67 -35.11
CA SER A 24 8.65 21.44 -34.97
C SER A 24 7.98 21.37 -33.59
N LEU A 25 6.67 21.58 -33.55
CA LEU A 25 5.85 21.05 -32.47
C LEU A 25 5.60 19.58 -32.79
N GLU A 26 5.94 18.68 -31.87
CA GLU A 26 5.71 17.26 -32.03
C GLU A 26 4.60 16.82 -31.09
N GLN A 27 3.76 15.92 -31.57
CA GLN A 27 2.65 15.36 -30.81
C GLN A 27 2.94 13.87 -30.56
N HIS A 28 2.88 13.47 -29.29
CA HIS A 28 2.94 12.06 -28.90
C HIS A 28 1.74 11.75 -27.98
N GLY A 29 0.77 11.01 -28.53
CA GLY A 29 -0.52 10.81 -27.85
C GLY A 29 -1.27 12.14 -27.67
N THR A 30 -1.58 12.50 -26.41
CA THR A 30 -2.27 13.75 -26.04
C THR A 30 -1.32 14.91 -25.70
N LEU A 31 0.00 14.68 -25.75
CA LEU A 31 0.99 15.69 -25.39
C LEU A 31 1.52 16.38 -26.64
N ILE A 32 1.50 17.72 -26.64
CA ILE A 32 2.16 18.59 -27.62
C ILE A 32 3.38 19.19 -26.92
N TYR A 33 4.56 19.03 -27.50
CA TYR A 33 5.79 19.54 -26.91
C TYR A 33 6.71 20.15 -27.97
N LYS A 34 7.68 20.93 -27.49
CA LYS A 34 8.67 21.60 -28.33
C LYS A 34 9.97 20.81 -28.32
N CYS A 35 10.36 20.31 -29.48
CA CYS A 35 11.59 19.54 -29.64
C CYS A 35 12.75 20.49 -29.98
N TYR A 36 13.68 20.68 -29.06
CA TYR A 36 14.83 21.58 -29.26
C TYR A 36 16.08 20.87 -29.84
N VAL A 37 16.06 19.54 -30.00
CA VAL A 37 17.21 18.75 -30.44
C VAL A 37 16.76 17.62 -31.37
N SER A 38 17.45 17.46 -32.50
CA SER A 38 17.10 16.53 -33.60
C SER A 38 17.40 15.05 -33.33
N ASP A 39 17.92 14.70 -32.15
CA ASP A 39 18.37 13.35 -31.83
C ASP A 39 17.33 12.64 -30.94
N GLY A 40 16.30 12.09 -31.58
CA GLY A 40 15.04 11.63 -30.98
C GLY A 40 15.15 10.46 -29.98
N GLY A 41 16.34 9.90 -29.74
CA GLY A 41 16.51 8.69 -28.93
C GLY A 41 16.22 8.84 -27.43
N ASN A 42 16.37 10.05 -26.86
CA ASN A 42 16.17 10.29 -25.42
C ASN A 42 14.79 10.91 -25.10
N LEU A 43 14.17 11.56 -26.09
CA LEU A 43 12.91 12.26 -25.92
C LEU A 43 11.72 11.30 -25.88
N THR A 44 11.69 10.29 -26.76
CA THR A 44 10.67 9.23 -26.71
C THR A 44 10.71 8.49 -25.37
N LYS A 45 11.90 8.20 -24.84
CA LYS A 45 12.05 7.60 -23.50
C LYS A 45 11.57 8.54 -22.39
N MET A 46 11.87 9.84 -22.45
CA MET A 46 11.34 10.81 -21.48
C MET A 46 9.82 10.96 -21.55
N LEU A 47 9.23 10.92 -22.74
CA LEU A 47 7.78 11.02 -22.94
C LEU A 47 7.06 9.74 -22.56
N GLU A 48 7.65 8.58 -22.85
CA GLU A 48 7.19 7.29 -22.35
C GLU A 48 7.25 7.24 -20.83
N TRP A 49 8.38 7.66 -20.24
CA TRP A 49 8.54 7.75 -18.80
C TRP A 49 7.53 8.72 -18.20
N ASN A 50 7.33 9.92 -18.78
CA ASN A 50 6.29 10.85 -18.34
C ASN A 50 4.89 10.24 -18.48
N SER A 51 4.57 9.56 -19.59
CA SER A 51 3.24 8.97 -19.78
C SER A 51 2.98 7.80 -18.84
N GLN A 52 3.99 6.98 -18.54
CA GLN A 52 3.91 5.89 -17.55
C GLN A 52 3.81 6.43 -16.12
N GLU A 53 4.55 7.49 -15.79
CA GLU A 53 4.53 8.12 -14.46
C GLU A 53 3.29 9.02 -14.24
N HIS A 54 2.60 9.40 -15.32
CA HIS A 54 1.31 10.10 -15.27
C HIS A 54 0.12 9.14 -15.40
N SER A 55 0.37 7.88 -15.76
CA SER A 55 -0.66 6.85 -15.77
C SER A 55 -1.00 6.47 -14.34
N LEU A 56 -2.08 7.05 -13.80
CA LEU A 56 -2.66 6.69 -12.49
C LEU A 56 -2.88 5.17 -12.35
N SER A 57 -3.02 4.45 -13.48
CA SER A 57 -3.15 2.99 -13.52
C SER A 57 -1.88 2.23 -13.06
N HIS A 58 -0.68 2.84 -13.15
CA HIS A 58 0.55 2.18 -12.70
C HIS A 58 0.54 1.87 -11.19
N TYR A 59 0.07 2.81 -10.36
CA TYR A 59 -0.06 2.59 -8.92
C TYR A 59 -1.10 1.52 -8.60
N ALA A 60 -2.26 1.57 -9.27
CA ALA A 60 -3.29 0.55 -9.11
C ALA A 60 -2.77 -0.86 -9.44
N ILE A 61 -2.04 -1.01 -10.55
CA ILE A 61 -1.40 -2.28 -10.95
C ILE A 61 -0.36 -2.73 -9.92
N LYS A 62 0.50 -1.81 -9.47
CA LYS A 62 1.57 -2.12 -8.51
C LYS A 62 1.02 -2.58 -7.16
N ILE A 63 0.03 -1.86 -6.64
CA ILE A 63 -0.64 -2.18 -5.37
C ILE A 63 -1.43 -3.48 -5.51
N SER A 64 -2.19 -3.65 -6.60
CA SER A 64 -2.93 -4.89 -6.88
C SER A 64 -2.01 -6.11 -6.90
N LYS A 65 -0.88 -6.02 -7.62
CA LYS A 65 0.14 -7.10 -7.66
C LYS A 65 0.71 -7.38 -6.27
N LYS A 66 1.06 -6.34 -5.50
CA LYS A 66 1.59 -6.50 -4.14
C LYS A 66 0.58 -7.21 -3.24
N ILE A 67 -0.68 -6.76 -3.24
CA ILE A 67 -1.72 -7.36 -2.40
C ILE A 67 -1.93 -8.82 -2.77
N LYS A 68 -2.05 -9.11 -4.07
CA LYS A 68 -2.33 -10.47 -4.56
C LYS A 68 -1.17 -11.45 -4.34
N HIS A 69 0.06 -11.01 -4.53
CA HIS A 69 1.23 -11.90 -4.56
C HIS A 69 2.07 -11.87 -3.28
N LEU A 70 1.88 -10.87 -2.41
CA LEU A 70 2.63 -10.73 -1.17
C LEU A 70 1.71 -10.64 0.05
N ASP A 71 0.76 -9.69 0.07
CA ASP A 71 0.02 -9.39 1.31
C ASP A 71 -1.00 -10.48 1.65
N ILE A 72 -1.77 -10.98 0.68
CA ILE A 72 -2.73 -12.08 0.88
C ILE A 72 -2.03 -13.39 1.26
N PRO A 73 -0.96 -13.82 0.55
CA PRO A 73 -0.18 -14.99 0.96
C PRO A 73 0.38 -14.85 2.38
N ALA A 74 1.01 -13.72 2.70
CA ALA A 74 1.59 -13.50 4.03
C ALA A 74 0.54 -13.47 5.14
N ALA A 75 -0.65 -12.89 4.87
CA ALA A 75 -1.77 -12.93 5.82
C ALA A 75 -2.27 -14.36 6.05
N THR A 76 -2.32 -15.17 5.00
CA THR A 76 -2.75 -16.58 5.07
C THR A 76 -1.75 -17.42 5.85
N GLU A 77 -0.45 -17.27 5.58
CA GLU A 77 0.62 -17.92 6.33
C GLU A 77 0.62 -17.53 7.80
N LEU A 78 0.41 -16.24 8.10
CA LEU A 78 0.34 -15.76 9.48
C LEU A 78 -0.88 -16.31 10.22
N LEU A 79 -2.05 -16.38 9.56
CA LEU A 79 -3.24 -17.03 10.14
C LEU A 79 -2.98 -18.50 10.48
N GLN A 80 -2.33 -19.23 9.58
CA GLN A 80 -1.97 -20.62 9.82
C GLN A 80 -0.97 -20.74 10.98
N LEU A 81 0.08 -19.92 11.00
CA LEU A 81 1.06 -19.92 12.09
C LEU A 81 0.43 -19.62 13.45
N LEU A 82 -0.54 -18.69 13.51
CA LEU A 82 -1.26 -18.39 14.75
C LEU A 82 -2.14 -19.54 15.21
N GLN A 83 -2.76 -20.27 14.28
CA GLN A 83 -3.49 -21.50 14.60
C GLN A 83 -2.55 -22.57 15.14
N GLU A 84 -1.42 -22.84 14.46
CA GLU A 84 -0.41 -23.78 14.91
C GLU A 84 0.16 -23.40 16.28
N THR A 85 0.35 -22.10 16.53
CA THR A 85 0.80 -21.57 17.83
C THR A 85 -0.25 -21.83 18.91
N ALA A 86 -1.53 -21.64 18.62
CA ALA A 86 -2.62 -21.91 19.56
C ALA A 86 -2.65 -23.40 19.93
N ASP A 87 -2.61 -24.29 18.93
CA ASP A 87 -2.64 -25.74 19.12
C ASP A 87 -1.39 -26.23 19.88
N TRP A 88 -0.21 -25.75 19.48
CA TRP A 88 1.05 -26.05 20.16
C TRP A 88 1.02 -25.60 21.62
N TRP A 89 0.50 -24.40 21.89
CA TRP A 89 0.43 -23.87 23.24
C TRP A 89 -0.61 -24.60 24.10
N GLU A 90 -1.75 -25.00 23.55
CA GLU A 90 -2.77 -25.79 24.24
C GLU A 90 -2.20 -27.12 24.76
N THR A 91 -1.40 -27.82 23.94
CA THR A 91 -0.75 -29.08 24.37
C THR A 91 0.27 -28.88 25.50
N ARG A 92 0.94 -27.71 25.57
CA ARG A 92 1.90 -27.39 26.64
C ARG A 92 1.23 -26.87 27.91
N ILE A 93 0.10 -26.16 27.82
CA ILE A 93 -0.64 -25.61 28.97
C ILE A 93 -1.07 -26.70 29.96
N THR A 94 -1.44 -27.89 29.48
CA THR A 94 -1.87 -29.04 30.31
C THR A 94 -0.83 -29.40 31.38
N SER A 95 0.45 -29.10 31.12
CA SER A 95 1.57 -29.33 32.04
C SER A 95 2.00 -28.10 32.86
N ARG A 96 1.52 -26.88 32.53
CA ARG A 96 2.05 -25.59 33.05
C ARG A 96 0.96 -24.59 33.51
N SER A 97 -0.23 -25.05 33.89
CA SER A 97 -1.43 -24.19 34.10
C SER A 97 -1.32 -23.05 35.14
N ARG A 98 -0.25 -23.00 35.95
CA ARG A 98 -0.02 -21.95 36.96
C ARG A 98 0.65 -20.69 36.42
N MET A 99 1.01 -20.64 35.13
CA MET A 99 1.75 -19.51 34.56
C MET A 99 0.81 -18.39 34.07
N PRO A 100 1.05 -17.11 34.42
CA PRO A 100 0.26 -15.99 33.88
C PRO A 100 0.27 -15.89 32.35
N LEU A 101 1.39 -16.26 31.72
CA LEU A 101 1.54 -16.33 30.27
C LEU A 101 0.66 -17.43 29.65
N ALA A 102 0.57 -18.58 30.32
CA ALA A 102 -0.28 -19.70 29.89
C ALA A 102 -1.76 -19.32 29.79
N LYS A 103 -2.22 -18.38 30.63
CA LYS A 103 -3.62 -17.88 30.59
C LYS A 103 -3.85 -16.82 29.52
N LYS A 104 -2.90 -15.88 29.36
CA LYS A 104 -3.10 -14.70 28.50
C LYS A 104 -2.73 -14.93 27.04
N LEU A 105 -1.73 -15.76 26.75
CA LEU A 105 -1.25 -15.95 25.39
C LEU A 105 -2.34 -16.46 24.42
N PRO A 106 -3.17 -17.48 24.78
CA PRO A 106 -4.28 -17.90 23.93
C PRO A 106 -5.23 -16.75 23.59
N GLU A 107 -5.62 -15.95 24.59
CA GLU A 107 -6.53 -14.82 24.39
C GLU A 107 -5.96 -13.78 23.41
N TYR A 108 -4.66 -13.50 23.49
CA TYR A 108 -4.01 -12.57 22.55
C TYR A 108 -3.84 -13.17 21.15
N ILE A 109 -3.52 -14.46 21.04
CA ILE A 109 -3.44 -15.16 19.75
C ILE A 109 -4.80 -15.15 19.06
N ASP A 110 -5.88 -15.52 19.76
CA ASP A 110 -7.22 -15.55 19.19
C ASP A 110 -7.70 -14.17 18.78
N LYS A 111 -7.46 -13.14 19.61
CA LYS A 111 -7.76 -11.75 19.25
C LYS A 111 -7.05 -11.34 17.97
N TYR A 112 -5.75 -11.63 17.87
CA TYR A 112 -4.96 -11.25 16.70
C TYR A 112 -5.33 -12.06 15.45
N ARG A 113 -5.63 -13.35 15.60
CA ARG A 113 -6.13 -14.21 14.51
C ARG A 113 -7.44 -13.66 13.95
N ASN A 114 -8.37 -13.27 14.82
CA ASN A 114 -9.64 -12.66 14.41
C ASN A 114 -9.42 -11.31 13.73
N LEU A 115 -8.49 -10.50 14.23
CA LEU A 115 -8.09 -9.23 13.61
C LEU A 115 -7.56 -9.44 12.19
N ILE A 116 -6.62 -10.38 11.98
CA ILE A 116 -6.09 -10.68 10.65
C ILE A 116 -7.16 -11.27 9.73
N ALA A 117 -8.03 -12.14 10.24
CA ALA A 117 -9.11 -12.71 9.47
C ALA A 117 -10.09 -11.63 8.98
N ALA A 118 -10.45 -10.69 9.85
CA ALA A 118 -11.24 -9.53 9.51
C ALA A 118 -10.53 -8.65 8.47
N TYR A 119 -9.26 -8.31 8.71
CA TYR A 119 -8.46 -7.50 7.78
C TYR A 119 -8.32 -8.16 6.39
N HIS A 120 -8.08 -9.47 6.35
CA HIS A 120 -7.97 -10.23 5.11
C HIS A 120 -9.29 -10.21 4.33
N LYS A 121 -10.42 -10.41 5.01
CA LYS A 121 -11.76 -10.50 4.40
C LYS A 121 -12.36 -9.14 4.05
N GLU A 122 -12.16 -8.14 4.89
CA GLU A 122 -12.85 -6.84 4.83
C GLU A 122 -11.99 -5.74 4.19
N ALA A 123 -10.66 -5.91 4.14
CA ALA A 123 -9.76 -4.96 3.49
C ALA A 123 -9.01 -5.59 2.30
N LEU A 124 -8.13 -6.56 2.52
CA LEU A 124 -7.23 -7.04 1.45
C LEU A 124 -7.97 -7.59 0.22
N LEU A 125 -8.96 -8.46 0.42
CA LEU A 125 -9.73 -9.05 -0.68
C LEU A 125 -10.58 -8.01 -1.43
N PRO A 126 -11.38 -7.15 -0.76
CA PRO A 126 -12.13 -6.09 -1.44
C PRO A 126 -11.24 -5.09 -2.18
N ILE A 127 -10.09 -4.72 -1.60
CA ILE A 127 -9.14 -3.81 -2.24
C ILE A 127 -8.55 -4.46 -3.50
N ALA A 128 -8.11 -5.71 -3.40
CA ALA A 128 -7.59 -6.45 -4.56
C ALA A 128 -8.64 -6.55 -5.69
N ALA A 129 -9.90 -6.85 -5.35
CA ALA A 129 -10.99 -6.91 -6.30
C ALA A 129 -11.25 -5.56 -6.97
N LYS A 130 -11.32 -4.48 -6.18
CA LYS A 130 -11.55 -3.11 -6.69
C LYS A 130 -10.41 -2.63 -7.58
N LEU A 131 -9.16 -3.00 -7.29
CA LEU A 131 -7.99 -2.67 -8.11
C LEU A 131 -7.86 -3.53 -9.37
N ALA A 132 -8.50 -4.71 -9.40
CA ALA A 132 -8.51 -5.60 -10.55
C ALA A 132 -9.59 -5.22 -11.58
N ASP A 133 -10.62 -4.48 -11.14
CA ASP A 133 -11.66 -3.94 -12.00
C ASP A 133 -11.07 -2.81 -12.88
N LYS A 134 -11.02 -3.07 -14.19
CA LYS A 134 -10.46 -2.14 -15.18
C LYS A 134 -11.38 -0.95 -15.46
N ASP A 135 -12.67 -1.10 -15.16
CA ASP A 135 -13.70 -0.10 -15.42
C ASP A 135 -13.95 0.78 -14.18
N ALA A 136 -13.46 0.36 -13.01
CA ALA A 136 -13.56 1.13 -11.78
C ALA A 136 -12.58 2.32 -11.77
N SER A 137 -13.12 3.53 -11.84
CA SER A 137 -12.36 4.74 -11.53
C SER A 137 -12.09 4.81 -10.02
N ILE A 138 -10.83 4.84 -9.61
CA ILE A 138 -10.46 4.91 -8.19
C ILE A 138 -10.29 6.38 -7.80
N SER A 139 -11.14 6.84 -6.88
CA SER A 139 -11.10 8.20 -6.34
C SER A 139 -10.06 8.35 -5.23
N THR A 140 -9.60 9.58 -4.97
CA THR A 140 -8.70 9.90 -3.84
C THR A 140 -9.29 9.42 -2.52
N LYS A 141 -10.59 9.67 -2.28
CA LYS A 141 -11.31 9.17 -1.11
C LYS A 141 -11.26 7.64 -0.98
N SER A 142 -11.24 6.90 -2.08
CA SER A 142 -11.10 5.45 -2.02
C SER A 142 -9.70 5.05 -1.58
N ILE A 143 -8.66 5.78 -2.01
CA ILE A 143 -7.26 5.53 -1.60
C ILE A 143 -7.11 5.82 -0.10
N GLU A 144 -7.61 6.98 0.36
CA GLU A 144 -7.62 7.39 1.76
C GLU A 144 -8.33 6.35 2.66
N GLN A 145 -9.46 5.81 2.22
CA GLN A 145 -10.15 4.72 2.93
C GLN A 145 -9.30 3.45 3.06
N MET A 146 -8.57 3.08 2.00
CA MET A 146 -7.68 1.93 2.03
C MET A 146 -6.53 2.15 3.00
N GLU A 147 -5.94 3.34 2.97
CA GLU A 147 -4.83 3.73 3.85
C GLU A 147 -5.25 3.69 5.32
N ASN A 148 -6.38 4.33 5.65
CA ASN A 148 -6.93 4.35 7.01
C ASN A 148 -7.19 2.93 7.55
N LEU A 149 -7.72 2.02 6.73
CA LEU A 149 -7.92 0.63 7.13
C LEU A 149 -6.59 -0.09 7.42
N MET A 150 -5.56 0.15 6.62
CA MET A 150 -4.23 -0.42 6.82
C MET A 150 -3.55 0.15 8.07
N GLN A 151 -3.65 1.46 8.29
CA GLN A 151 -3.10 2.13 9.49
C GLN A 151 -3.81 1.66 10.77
N GLN A 152 -5.13 1.54 10.75
CA GLN A 152 -5.89 1.05 11.91
C GLN A 152 -5.49 -0.41 12.25
N PHE A 153 -5.41 -1.29 11.24
CA PHE A 153 -4.94 -2.66 11.43
C PHE A 153 -3.52 -2.72 12.02
N MET A 154 -2.64 -1.83 11.57
CA MET A 154 -1.27 -1.70 12.08
C MET A 154 -1.23 -1.33 13.56
N LEU A 155 -2.05 -0.36 13.98
CA LEU A 155 -2.18 0.02 15.39
C LEU A 155 -2.71 -1.15 16.24
N ASP A 156 -3.72 -1.86 15.74
CA ASP A 156 -4.32 -2.99 16.45
C ASP A 156 -3.35 -4.20 16.56
N THR A 157 -2.42 -4.33 15.62
CA THR A 157 -1.36 -5.34 15.61
C THR A 157 -0.33 -5.14 16.74
N GLU A 158 -0.12 -3.92 17.23
CA GLU A 158 0.92 -3.63 18.21
C GLU A 158 0.69 -4.34 19.55
N THR A 159 -0.56 -4.63 19.89
CA THR A 159 -0.91 -5.22 21.20
C THR A 159 -0.29 -6.60 21.40
N LEU A 160 -0.50 -7.55 20.47
CA LEU A 160 0.08 -8.89 20.58
C LEU A 160 1.60 -8.84 20.40
N HIS A 161 2.07 -8.02 19.47
CA HIS A 161 3.49 -7.90 19.18
C HIS A 161 4.30 -7.41 20.39
N HIS A 162 3.80 -6.35 21.05
CA HIS A 162 4.38 -5.85 22.29
C HIS A 162 4.32 -6.91 23.38
N PHE A 163 3.17 -7.57 23.56
CA PHE A 163 3.02 -8.65 24.53
C PHE A 163 4.03 -9.78 24.32
N LEU A 164 4.25 -10.24 23.09
CA LEU A 164 5.24 -11.27 22.78
C LEU A 164 6.65 -10.79 23.10
N LYS A 165 7.05 -9.60 22.61
CA LYS A 165 8.37 -9.03 22.87
C LYS A 165 8.66 -8.84 24.36
N GLU A 166 7.70 -8.36 25.14
CA GLU A 166 7.84 -8.20 26.58
C GLU A 166 8.03 -9.56 27.29
N ASN A 167 7.39 -10.62 26.83
CA ASN A 167 7.50 -11.93 27.47
C ASN A 167 8.74 -12.72 27.03
N ILE A 168 9.19 -12.57 25.78
CA ILE A 168 10.44 -13.17 25.27
C ILE A 168 11.66 -12.52 25.92
N ASN A 169 11.68 -11.19 26.08
CA ASN A 169 12.85 -10.46 26.59
C ASN A 169 13.00 -10.52 28.13
N LYS A 170 12.02 -11.07 28.86
CA LYS A 170 12.12 -11.23 30.32
C LYS A 170 13.23 -12.23 30.64
N LYS A 171 14.34 -11.72 31.21
CA LYS A 171 15.49 -12.47 31.73
C LYS A 171 15.18 -13.41 32.92
N ARG A 172 13.90 -13.54 33.34
CA ARG A 172 13.56 -14.43 34.46
C ARG A 172 13.59 -15.89 33.99
N PRO A 173 14.43 -16.75 34.59
CA PRO A 173 14.69 -18.11 34.10
C PRO A 173 13.56 -19.11 34.37
N ARG A 174 12.39 -18.68 34.87
CA ARG A 174 11.30 -19.58 35.29
C ARG A 174 10.04 -19.51 34.44
N THR A 175 10.00 -18.68 33.39
CA THR A 175 8.77 -18.45 32.63
C THR A 175 8.62 -19.17 31.30
N LEU A 176 9.71 -19.38 30.59
CA LEU A 176 9.75 -20.01 29.27
C LEU A 176 11.05 -20.79 29.16
N ASP A 177 11.00 -22.01 28.65
CA ASP A 177 12.21 -22.74 28.26
C ASP A 177 12.77 -22.18 26.94
N ASP A 178 13.94 -22.66 26.53
CA ASP A 178 14.62 -22.14 25.34
C ASP A 178 13.84 -22.44 24.06
N GLU A 179 13.17 -23.60 23.99
CA GLU A 179 12.32 -24.00 22.86
C GLU A 179 11.09 -23.09 22.75
N ASP A 180 10.44 -22.77 23.86
CA ASP A 180 9.31 -21.85 23.88
C ASP A 180 9.73 -20.44 23.42
N ARG A 181 10.90 -19.98 23.87
CA ARG A 181 11.45 -18.67 23.49
C ARG A 181 11.74 -18.63 22.01
N GLU A 182 12.36 -19.68 21.46
CA GLU A 182 12.66 -19.77 20.03
C GLU A 182 11.36 -19.76 19.20
N TYR A 183 10.38 -20.58 19.58
CA TYR A 183 9.10 -20.65 18.88
C TYR A 183 8.34 -19.32 18.92
N LEU A 184 8.19 -18.71 20.09
CA LEU A 184 7.51 -17.41 20.21
C LEU A 184 8.28 -16.28 19.52
N SER A 185 9.62 -16.36 19.47
CA SER A 185 10.45 -15.43 18.70
C SER A 185 10.20 -15.56 17.20
N LYS A 186 10.03 -16.79 16.70
CA LYS A 186 9.63 -17.03 15.31
C LYS A 186 8.27 -16.39 15.01
N VAL A 187 7.28 -16.58 15.88
CA VAL A 187 5.95 -15.96 15.74
C VAL A 187 6.05 -14.43 15.72
N ALA A 188 6.79 -13.83 16.67
CA ALA A 188 7.02 -12.39 16.71
C ALA A 188 7.72 -11.88 15.45
N GLY A 189 8.71 -12.62 14.93
CA GLY A 189 9.42 -12.29 13.69
C GLY A 189 8.53 -12.33 12.44
N THR A 190 7.60 -13.29 12.36
CA THR A 190 6.60 -13.35 11.29
C THR A 190 5.64 -12.16 11.37
N ILE A 191 5.20 -11.79 12.58
CA ILE A 191 4.37 -10.59 12.79
C ILE A 191 5.12 -9.32 12.35
N ASP A 192 6.40 -9.18 12.73
CA ASP A 192 7.27 -8.07 12.29
C ASP A 192 7.38 -8.00 10.75
N SER A 193 7.53 -9.16 10.10
CA SER A 193 7.66 -9.24 8.64
C SER A 193 6.36 -8.83 7.94
N PHE A 194 5.21 -9.29 8.47
CA PHE A 194 3.90 -8.91 7.94
C PHE A 194 3.62 -7.42 8.16
N ARG A 195 3.96 -6.89 9.33
CA ARG A 195 3.90 -5.45 9.64
C ARG A 195 4.67 -4.62 8.61
N ALA A 196 5.91 -4.99 8.32
CA ALA A 196 6.74 -4.30 7.32
C ALA A 196 6.13 -4.34 5.90
N LEU A 197 5.38 -5.41 5.55
CA LEU A 197 4.64 -5.43 4.31
C LEU A 197 3.51 -4.40 4.30
N GLN A 198 2.79 -4.23 5.41
CA GLN A 198 1.70 -3.25 5.51
C GLN A 198 2.22 -1.81 5.49
N GLU A 199 3.32 -1.51 6.18
CA GLU A 199 3.97 -0.19 6.13
C GLU A 199 4.34 0.21 4.69
N ARG A 200 4.86 -0.75 3.91
CA ARG A 200 5.14 -0.52 2.48
C ARG A 200 3.89 -0.30 1.64
N SER A 201 2.77 -0.94 1.98
CA SER A 201 1.50 -0.72 1.29
C SER A 201 0.95 0.69 1.57
N ILE A 202 1.02 1.13 2.84
CA ILE A 202 0.63 2.50 3.24
C ILE A 202 1.45 3.53 2.46
N TYR A 203 2.78 3.40 2.44
CA TYR A 203 3.65 4.31 1.67
C TYR A 203 3.29 4.38 0.18
N LEU A 204 2.91 3.24 -0.43
CA LEU A 204 2.49 3.22 -1.83
C LEU A 204 1.13 3.92 -2.06
N LEU A 205 0.22 3.84 -1.08
CA LEU A 205 -1.07 4.53 -1.12
C LEU A 205 -0.90 6.04 -0.96
N GLU A 206 -0.11 6.49 0.01
CA GLU A 206 0.23 7.91 0.21
C GLU A 206 0.86 8.54 -1.05
N ALA A 207 1.80 7.81 -1.68
CA ALA A 207 2.44 8.25 -2.92
C ALA A 207 1.44 8.34 -4.08
N TRP A 208 0.49 7.39 -4.16
CA TRP A 208 -0.55 7.42 -5.17
C TRP A 208 -1.53 8.57 -4.95
N GLU A 209 -1.97 8.79 -3.71
CA GLU A 209 -2.88 9.86 -3.33
C GLU A 209 -2.28 11.23 -3.67
N THR A 210 -1.04 11.48 -3.26
CA THR A 210 -0.30 12.71 -3.57
C THR A 210 -0.25 12.96 -5.08
N ARG A 211 0.02 11.90 -5.86
CA ARG A 211 0.07 12.00 -7.33
C ARG A 211 -1.29 12.31 -7.92
N GLN A 212 -2.35 11.71 -7.40
CA GLN A 212 -3.72 11.95 -7.86
C GLN A 212 -4.20 13.36 -7.53
N MET A 213 -3.85 13.91 -6.37
CA MET A 213 -4.11 15.30 -6.01
C MET A 213 -3.42 16.28 -6.98
N ILE A 214 -2.12 16.08 -7.26
CA ILE A 214 -1.38 16.93 -8.22
C ILE A 214 -2.04 16.89 -9.60
N HIS A 215 -2.44 15.70 -10.07
CA HIS A 215 -3.11 15.54 -11.34
C HIS A 215 -4.47 16.26 -11.38
N ASN A 216 -5.27 16.13 -10.32
CA ASN A 216 -6.57 16.80 -10.20
C ASN A 216 -6.43 18.33 -10.19
N ASN A 217 -5.45 18.86 -9.45
CA ASN A 217 -5.17 20.29 -9.40
C ASN A 217 -4.74 20.84 -10.76
N ARG A 218 -3.92 20.10 -11.51
CA ARG A 218 -3.52 20.49 -12.88
C ARG A 218 -4.71 20.49 -13.85
N ARG A 219 -5.66 19.56 -13.70
CA ARG A 219 -6.89 19.55 -14.50
C ARG A 219 -7.84 20.69 -14.16
N ALA A 220 -7.91 21.10 -12.89
CA ALA A 220 -8.78 22.20 -12.47
C ALA A 220 -8.28 23.59 -12.94
N LEU A 221 -7.01 23.70 -13.31
CA LEU A 221 -6.38 24.93 -13.79
C LEU A 221 -6.39 25.09 -15.32
N ASN A 222 -6.77 24.05 -16.06
CA ASN A 222 -6.89 24.03 -17.52
C ASN A 222 -8.36 23.99 -17.93
#